data_AF-A0A3S5H354-F1
#
_entry.id   AF-A0A3S5H354-F1
#
_cell.length_a   1.000
_cell.length_b   1.000
_cell.length_c   1.000
_cell.angle_alpha   90.00
_cell.angle_beta   90.00
_cell.angle_gamma   90.00
#
_symmetry.space_group_name_H-M   'P 1'
#
loop_
_entity.id
_entity.type
_entity.pdbx_description
1 polymer ?
#
loop_
_entity_poly.entity_id
_entity_poly.type
_entity_poly.pdbx_seq_one_letter_code
_entity_poly.pdbx_strand_id
1 'polypeptide(L)'
;MAWGLVSAAKKLGKKSRANSYAGSAFECGFQAMSNARIPFSLKFYIVALVFLVFDVELILILPYFFGVSPTPWVSVCGFIFMVALYAGLIHECNEGAMEWQ
;
A
#
# COMPACT_ATOMS: atom_id res chain seq x y z
N MET A 1 5.31 23.75 -16.89
CA MET A 1 5.29 24.69 -15.73
C MET A 1 6.23 24.27 -14.59
N ALA A 2 6.25 23.01 -14.14
CA ALA A 2 7.11 22.58 -13.02
C ALA A 2 8.63 22.85 -13.21
N TRP A 3 9.15 22.68 -14.42
CA TRP A 3 10.57 22.92 -14.73
C TRP A 3 10.99 24.39 -14.62
N GLY A 4 10.07 25.32 -14.87
CA GLY A 4 10.33 26.75 -14.75
C GLY A 4 10.52 27.19 -13.30
N LEU A 5 9.70 26.66 -12.40
CA LEU A 5 9.78 26.93 -10.96
C LEU A 5 11.08 26.39 -10.35
N VAL A 6 11.49 25.17 -10.73
CA VAL A 6 12.75 24.57 -10.28
C VAL A 6 13.96 25.41 -10.73
N SER A 7 13.92 25.95 -11.94
CA SER A 7 15.02 26.76 -12.50
C SER A 7 15.12 28.14 -11.83
N ALA A 8 13.99 28.77 -11.51
CA ALA A 8 13.95 30.04 -10.80
C ALA A 8 14.45 29.88 -9.34
N ALA A 9 14.03 28.82 -8.65
CA ALA A 9 14.45 28.53 -7.28
C ALA A 9 15.98 28.34 -7.15
N LYS A 10 16.61 27.64 -8.10
CA LYS A 10 18.07 27.44 -8.12
C LYS A 10 18.85 28.74 -8.36
N LYS A 11 18.28 29.71 -9.08
CA LYS A 11 18.91 31.01 -9.35
C LYS A 11 18.76 32.00 -8.19
N LEU A 12 17.62 31.97 -7.50
CA LEU A 12 17.33 32.86 -6.37
C LEU A 12 17.94 32.35 -5.05
N GLY A 13 18.18 31.05 -4.92
CA GLY A 13 18.77 30.46 -3.71
C GLY A 13 20.24 30.83 -3.50
N LYS A 14 20.58 31.36 -2.31
CA LYS A 14 21.97 31.57 -1.89
C LYS A 14 22.62 30.20 -1.63
N LYS A 15 23.72 29.90 -2.33
CA LYS A 15 24.52 28.70 -2.10
C LYS A 15 25.23 28.81 -0.74
N SER A 16 24.64 28.24 0.31
CA SER A 16 25.29 28.10 1.62
C SER A 16 26.54 27.22 1.47
N ARG A 17 27.65 27.58 2.15
CA ARG A 17 28.87 26.76 2.16
C ARG A 17 28.51 25.38 2.69
N ALA A 18 28.74 24.35 1.86
CA ALA A 18 28.48 22.96 2.23
C ALA A 18 29.32 22.61 3.46
N ASN A 19 28.66 22.51 4.61
CA ASN A 19 29.26 21.93 5.81
C ASN A 19 29.12 20.41 5.68
N SER A 20 30.13 19.62 6.05
CA SER A 20 30.12 18.16 5.84
C SER A 20 28.92 17.45 6.51
N TYR A 21 28.34 18.08 7.54
CA TYR A 21 27.16 17.58 8.27
C TYR A 21 25.82 18.00 7.63
N ALA A 22 25.80 18.99 6.74
CA ALA A 22 24.57 19.43 6.06
C ALA A 22 24.11 18.44 4.97
N GLY A 23 24.95 17.45 4.64
CA GLY A 23 24.64 16.39 3.69
C GLY A 23 24.29 15.04 4.35
N SER A 24 24.35 14.93 5.68
CA SER A 24 23.93 13.70 6.36
C SER A 24 22.41 13.69 6.55
N ALA A 25 21.80 12.50 6.40
CA ALA A 25 20.35 12.33 6.57
C ALA A 25 19.85 12.72 7.97
N PHE A 26 20.75 12.78 8.96
CA PHE A 26 20.45 13.17 10.34
C PHE A 26 21.50 14.17 10.85
N GLU A 27 21.06 15.23 11.53
CA GLU A 27 21.93 16.22 12.17
C GLU A 27 22.39 15.80 13.58
N CYS A 28 21.75 14.80 14.18
CA CYS A 28 22.07 14.29 15.52
C CYS A 28 23.29 13.33 15.56
N GLY A 29 24.11 13.27 14.51
CA GLY A 29 25.28 12.38 14.45
C GLY A 29 24.95 10.88 14.30
N PHE A 30 23.69 10.53 14.04
CA PHE A 30 23.31 9.16 13.72
C PHE A 30 23.83 8.76 12.34
N GLN A 31 24.71 7.76 12.29
CA GLN A 31 25.00 7.09 11.03
C GLN A 31 23.74 6.38 10.57
N ALA A 32 23.39 6.53 9.29
CA ALA A 32 22.32 5.74 8.68
C ALA A 32 22.65 4.26 8.94
N MET A 33 21.91 3.60 9.83
CA MET A 33 22.13 2.20 10.16
C MET A 33 22.11 1.42 8.85
N SER A 34 23.27 0.93 8.44
CA SER A 34 23.42 0.16 7.21
C SER A 34 22.99 -1.28 7.48
N ASN A 35 21.68 -1.51 7.42
CA ASN A 35 21.16 -2.82 7.07
C ASN A 35 19.95 -2.64 6.17
N ALA A 36 20.08 -2.99 4.89
CA ALA A 36 18.96 -2.89 3.93
C ALA A 36 17.83 -3.89 4.24
N ARG A 37 18.07 -4.84 5.16
CA ARG A 37 17.14 -5.89 5.57
C ARG A 37 16.88 -5.80 7.08
N ILE A 38 16.23 -4.72 7.49
CA ILE A 38 15.60 -4.67 8.81
C ILE A 38 14.37 -5.58 8.71
N PRO A 39 14.14 -6.51 9.66
CA PRO A 39 12.94 -7.33 9.64
C PRO A 39 11.73 -6.40 9.71
N PHE A 40 11.01 -6.31 8.60
CA PHE A 40 9.75 -5.59 8.49
C PHE A 40 8.66 -6.40 9.19
N SER A 41 7.68 -5.74 9.80
CA SER A 41 6.63 -6.47 10.50
C SER A 41 5.72 -7.16 9.49
N LEU A 42 5.47 -8.46 9.71
CA LEU A 42 4.61 -9.28 8.83
C LEU A 42 3.17 -8.74 8.75
N LYS A 43 2.73 -7.97 9.74
CA LYS A 43 1.39 -7.36 9.78
C LYS A 43 1.11 -6.48 8.57
N PHE A 44 2.05 -5.61 8.19
CA PHE A 44 1.91 -4.76 7.00
C PHE A 44 1.81 -5.56 5.71
N TYR A 45 2.52 -6.69 5.63
CA TYR A 45 2.47 -7.58 4.48
C TYR A 45 1.12 -8.28 4.39
N ILE A 46 0.57 -8.76 5.51
CA ILE A 46 -0.76 -9.38 5.58
C ILE A 46 -1.84 -8.38 5.15
N VAL A 47 -1.80 -7.13 5.65
CA VAL A 47 -2.75 -6.09 5.23
C VAL A 47 -2.67 -5.83 3.72
N ALA A 48 -1.47 -5.81 3.13
CA ALA A 48 -1.29 -5.64 1.69
C ALA A 48 -1.86 -6.83 0.89
N LEU A 49 -1.69 -8.06 1.38
CA LEU A 49 -2.27 -9.25 0.75
C LEU A 49 -3.81 -9.27 0.84
N VAL A 50 -4.38 -8.95 2.00
CA VAL A 50 -5.84 -8.86 2.16
C VAL A 50 -6.42 -7.79 1.24
N PHE A 51 -5.77 -6.62 1.16
CA PHE A 51 -6.18 -5.55 0.23
C PHE A 51 -6.12 -6.02 -1.23
N LEU A 52 -5.05 -6.71 -1.63
CA LEU A 52 -4.89 -7.23 -3.00
C LEU A 52 -6.01 -8.21 -3.37
N VAL A 53 -6.34 -9.13 -2.47
CA VAL A 53 -7.40 -10.12 -2.69
C VAL A 53 -8.77 -9.45 -2.80
N PHE A 54 -9.07 -8.51 -1.91
CA PHE A 54 -10.33 -7.76 -1.92
C PHE A 54 -10.47 -6.85 -3.15
N ASP A 55 -9.38 -6.26 -3.65
CA ASP A 55 -9.39 -5.46 -4.88
C ASP A 55 -9.73 -6.33 -6.12
N VAL A 56 -9.15 -7.53 -6.20
CA VAL A 56 -9.48 -8.50 -7.24
C VAL A 56 -10.94 -8.98 -7.14
N GLU A 57 -11.44 -9.21 -5.93
CA GLU A 57 -12.85 -9.56 -5.69
C GLU A 57 -13.79 -8.46 -6.22
N LEU A 58 -13.48 -7.19 -5.96
CA LEU A 58 -14.29 -6.06 -6.42
C LEU A 58 -14.40 -5.99 -7.95
N ILE A 59 -13.30 -6.27 -8.65
CA ILE A 59 -13.28 -6.36 -10.12
C ILE A 59 -14.18 -7.50 -10.62
N LEU A 60 -14.25 -8.63 -9.91
CA LEU A 60 -15.10 -9.76 -10.29
C LEU A 60 -16.59 -9.51 -10.04
N ILE A 61 -16.94 -8.68 -9.05
CA ILE A 61 -18.34 -8.28 -8.77
C ILE A 61 -18.82 -7.22 -9.77
N LEU A 62 -17.93 -6.35 -10.25
CA LEU A 62 -18.22 -5.26 -11.17
C LEU A 62 -19.17 -5.61 -12.36
N PRO A 63 -19.00 -6.71 -13.11
CA PRO A 63 -19.92 -7.08 -14.20
C PRO A 63 -21.36 -7.35 -13.74
N TYR A 64 -21.57 -7.80 -12.50
CA TYR A 64 -22.92 -7.99 -11.94
C TYR A 64 -23.63 -6.65 -11.73
N PHE A 65 -22.91 -5.58 -11.40
CA PHE A 65 -23.49 -4.24 -11.26
C PHE A 65 -23.84 -3.59 -12.60
N PHE A 66 -23.08 -3.88 -13.66
CA PHE A 66 -23.33 -3.35 -15.00
C PHE A 66 -24.47 -4.07 -15.76
N GLY A 67 -25.23 -4.94 -15.08
CA GLY A 67 -26.42 -5.57 -15.66
C GLY A 67 -26.13 -6.69 -16.64
N VAL A 68 -24.91 -7.25 -16.63
CA VAL A 68 -24.60 -8.46 -17.39
C VAL A 68 -25.31 -9.62 -16.70
N SER A 69 -26.39 -10.14 -17.29
CA SER A 69 -27.12 -11.28 -16.72
C SER A 69 -26.28 -12.55 -16.88
N PRO A 70 -25.65 -13.07 -15.81
CA PRO A 70 -24.91 -14.31 -15.89
C PRO A 70 -25.89 -15.47 -16.07
N THR A 71 -25.43 -16.60 -16.58
CA THR A 71 -26.21 -17.82 -16.48
C THR A 71 -26.43 -18.16 -15.00
N PRO A 72 -27.56 -18.80 -14.62
CA PRO A 72 -27.86 -19.09 -13.22
C PRO A 72 -26.76 -19.90 -12.52
N TRP A 73 -26.04 -20.74 -13.27
CA TRP A 73 -24.88 -21.48 -12.76
C TRP A 73 -23.72 -20.55 -12.34
N VAL A 74 -23.39 -19.56 -13.18
CA VAL A 74 -22.33 -18.59 -12.90
C VAL A 74 -22.67 -17.75 -11.67
N SER A 75 -23.94 -17.36 -11.51
CA SER A 75 -24.40 -16.61 -10.33
C SER A 75 -24.26 -17.41 -9.03
N VAL A 76 -24.54 -18.72 -9.05
CA VAL A 76 -24.36 -19.59 -7.87
C VAL A 76 -22.89 -19.74 -7.52
N CYS A 77 -22.02 -19.96 -8.52
CA CYS A 77 -20.57 -20.01 -8.30
C CYS A 77 -20.04 -18.69 -7.73
N GLY A 78 -20.49 -17.55 -8.28
CA GLY A 78 -20.14 -16.22 -7.78
C GLY A 78 -20.58 -16.01 -6.33
N PHE A 79 -21.79 -16.41 -5.97
CA PHE A 79 -22.28 -16.31 -4.59
C PHE A 79 -21.47 -17.16 -3.60
N ILE A 80 -21.14 -18.40 -3.96
CA ILE A 80 -20.32 -19.29 -3.12
C ILE A 80 -18.92 -18.69 -2.93
N PHE A 81 -18.35 -18.14 -4.00
CA PHE A 81 -17.05 -17.48 -3.96
C PHE A 81 -17.05 -16.26 -3.02
N MET A 82 -18.08 -15.42 -3.09
CA MET A 82 -18.28 -14.27 -2.18
C MET A 82 -18.34 -14.71 -0.71
N VAL A 83 -19.11 -15.76 -0.41
CA VAL A 83 -19.25 -16.27 0.97
C VAL A 83 -17.91 -16.82 1.49
N ALA A 84 -17.16 -17.52 0.64
CA ALA A 84 -15.86 -18.08 1.02
C ALA A 84 -14.83 -16.98 1.36
N LEU A 85 -14.78 -15.90 0.56
CA LEU A 85 -13.88 -14.77 0.81
C LEU A 85 -14.29 -13.98 2.06
N TYR A 86 -15.58 -13.73 2.25
CA TYR A 86 -16.09 -13.10 3.46
C TYR A 86 -15.75 -13.90 4.72
N ALA A 87 -15.88 -15.23 4.67
CA ALA A 87 -15.46 -16.11 5.77
C ALA A 87 -13.95 -16.05 6.03
N GLY A 88 -13.13 -16.01 4.98
CA GLY A 88 -11.68 -15.83 5.09
C GLY A 88 -11.29 -14.52 5.76
N LEU A 89 -12.00 -13.42 5.44
CA LEU A 89 -11.79 -12.12 6.08
C LEU A 89 -12.11 -12.17 7.58
N ILE A 90 -13.21 -12.81 7.97
CA ILE A 90 -13.57 -12.99 9.40
C ILE A 90 -12.50 -13.81 10.13
N HIS A 91 -11.96 -14.85 9.48
CA HIS A 91 -10.89 -15.65 10.06
C HIS A 91 -9.64 -14.80 10.33
N GLU A 92 -9.22 -13.99 9.37
CA GLU A 92 -8.06 -13.10 9.51
C GLU A 92 -8.28 -11.98 10.55
N CYS A 93 -9.52 -11.48 10.68
CA CYS A 93 -9.92 -10.56 11.75
C CYS A 93 -9.74 -11.19 13.14
N ASN A 94 -10.18 -12.44 13.32
CA ASN A 94 -10.15 -13.12 14.61
C ASN A 94 -8.74 -13.47 15.08
N GLU A 95 -7.80 -13.68 14.15
CA GLU A 95 -6.38 -13.89 14.43
C GLU A 95 -5.66 -12.59 14.90
N GLY A 96 -6.37 -11.46 14.95
CA GLY A 96 -5.82 -10.19 15.43
C GLY A 96 -4.77 -9.59 14.47
N ALA A 97 -4.72 -10.05 13.22
CA ALA A 97 -3.77 -9.57 12.21
C ALA A 97 -3.93 -8.06 11.93
N MET A 98 -5.11 -7.51 12.18
CA MET A 98 -5.45 -6.09 12.01
C MET A 98 -5.44 -5.27 13.29
N GLU A 99 -5.19 -5.88 14.46
CA GLU A 99 -5.02 -5.11 15.70
C GLU A 99 -3.60 -4.52 15.79
N TRP A 100 -3.60 -3.20 15.87
CA TRP A 100 -2.42 -2.38 16.07
C TRP A 100 -2.21 -2.14 17.56
N GLN A 101 -0.99 -2.40 18.03
CA GLN A 101 -0.46 -1.84 19.27
C GLN A 101 0.39 -0.61 18.93
#